data_AF-A0A970E6G2-F1
#
_entry.id   AF-A0A970E6G2-F1
#
_cell.length_a   1.000
_cell.length_b   1.000
_cell.length_c   1.000
_cell.angle_alpha   90.00
_cell.angle_beta   90.00
_cell.angle_gamma   90.00
#
_symmetry.space_group_name_H-M   'P 1'
#
loop_
_entity.id
_entity.type
_entity.pdbx_description
1 polymer ?
#
loop_
_entity_poly.entity_id
_entity_poly.type
_entity_poly.pdbx_seq_one_letter_code
_entity_poly.pdbx_strand_id
1 'polypeptide(L)'
;WNRTGRPFSQVWQANIRGVDLNHNYDAAWQQSKEAEALYGITGPGPARYSGPEPFSEPETRAVRDLTYAVDPRLVLAYHSQGEVIYWNFLNLAPEDSLRIGQALSRVSGYALDETYGIASYAGYKDWFIQEYRRPGYTIEVGRGRNPLPISQFPTIYADNEGLLLLAAVIE
;
A
#
# COMPACT_ATOMS: atom_id res chain seq x y z
N TRP A 1 7.82 16.77 -13.80
CA TRP A 1 6.42 16.98 -13.36
C TRP A 1 6.26 17.60 -11.98
N ASN A 2 7.31 17.74 -11.15
CA ASN A 2 7.22 18.49 -9.91
C ASN A 2 7.03 20.01 -10.18
N ARG A 3 5.78 20.48 -10.16
CA ARG A 3 5.41 21.91 -10.27
C ARG A 3 5.18 22.59 -8.91
N THR A 4 5.47 21.91 -7.80
CA THR A 4 5.12 22.36 -6.45
C THR A 4 6.03 23.46 -5.88
N GLY A 5 7.17 23.73 -6.54
CA GLY A 5 8.22 24.61 -6.00
C GLY A 5 9.00 24.03 -4.82
N ARG A 6 8.75 22.78 -4.41
CA ARG A 6 9.38 22.13 -3.25
C ARG A 6 10.40 21.06 -3.66
N PRO A 7 11.40 20.75 -2.81
CA PRO A 7 12.32 19.65 -3.04
C PRO A 7 11.60 18.31 -3.25
N PHE A 8 12.08 17.48 -4.18
CA PHE A 8 11.50 16.16 -4.48
C PHE A 8 11.31 15.32 -3.20
N SER A 9 12.29 15.33 -2.30
CA SER A 9 12.24 14.63 -1.01
C SER A 9 11.08 15.01 -0.08
N GLN A 10 10.33 16.09 -0.36
CA GLN A 10 9.20 16.53 0.47
C GLN A 10 7.83 16.31 -0.17
N VAL A 11 7.77 15.96 -1.47
CA VAL A 11 6.52 15.93 -2.26
C VAL A 11 6.41 14.75 -3.21
N TRP A 12 7.50 14.07 -3.52
CA TRP A 12 7.55 13.05 -4.57
C TRP A 12 7.30 11.65 -4.00
N GLN A 13 6.23 11.00 -4.46
CA GLN A 13 5.81 9.63 -4.12
C GLN A 13 5.75 8.73 -5.37
N ALA A 14 5.70 9.33 -6.57
CA ALA A 14 5.68 8.63 -7.85
C ALA A 14 7.06 8.07 -8.29
N ASN A 15 7.06 7.22 -9.32
CA ASN A 15 8.28 6.77 -10.00
C ASN A 15 8.88 7.86 -10.91
N ILE A 16 9.95 7.54 -11.64
CA ILE A 16 10.64 8.48 -12.55
C ILE A 16 9.83 8.84 -13.81
N ARG A 17 8.61 8.33 -13.97
CA ARG A 17 7.64 8.72 -15.00
C ARG A 17 6.48 9.55 -14.45
N GLY A 18 6.44 9.81 -13.14
CA GLY A 18 5.35 10.52 -12.49
C GLY A 18 4.09 9.68 -12.30
N VAL A 19 4.21 8.34 -12.35
CA VAL A 19 3.15 7.39 -11.99
C VAL A 19 3.32 6.97 -10.54
N ASP A 20 2.24 7.03 -9.77
CA ASP A 20 2.22 6.52 -8.40
C ASP A 20 2.03 5.01 -8.43
N LEU A 21 3.06 4.28 -8.00
CA LEU A 21 3.09 2.82 -8.16
C LEU A 21 1.99 2.14 -7.35
N ASN A 22 1.57 2.70 -6.22
CA ASN A 22 0.46 2.16 -5.42
C ASN A 22 -0.92 2.69 -5.87
N HIS A 23 -0.99 3.27 -7.07
CA HIS A 23 -2.22 3.53 -7.82
C HIS A 23 -2.19 2.86 -9.22
N ASN A 24 -1.24 1.96 -9.48
CA ASN A 24 -1.01 1.36 -10.80
C ASN A 24 -1.29 -0.17 -10.85
N TYR A 25 -1.96 -0.73 -9.85
CA TYR A 25 -2.43 -2.13 -9.86
C TYR A 25 -3.88 -2.23 -10.35
N ASP A 26 -4.27 -3.38 -10.91
CA ASP A 26 -5.64 -3.62 -11.42
C ASP A 26 -6.63 -3.98 -10.30
N ALA A 27 -6.90 -3.01 -9.41
CA ALA A 27 -7.83 -3.16 -8.29
C ALA A 27 -8.74 -1.94 -8.19
N ALA A 28 -9.92 -2.01 -8.82
CA ALA A 28 -10.75 -0.82 -9.05
C ALA A 28 -9.95 0.34 -9.69
N TRP A 29 -9.03 0.03 -10.61
CA TRP A 29 -8.15 1.01 -11.25
C TRP A 29 -8.92 2.08 -12.00
N GLN A 30 -10.01 1.71 -12.68
CA GLN A 30 -10.87 2.66 -13.38
C GLN A 30 -11.50 3.68 -12.41
N GLN A 31 -11.90 3.26 -11.21
CA GLN A 31 -12.41 4.14 -10.17
C GLN A 31 -11.32 5.05 -9.59
N SER A 32 -10.08 4.56 -9.42
CA SER A 32 -8.92 5.41 -9.10
C SER A 32 -8.72 6.47 -10.20
N LYS A 33 -8.82 6.04 -11.46
CA LYS A 33 -8.58 6.88 -12.64
C LYS A 33 -9.62 7.98 -12.82
N GLU A 34 -10.89 7.66 -12.64
CA GLU A 34 -11.99 8.64 -12.67
C GLU A 34 -11.91 9.64 -11.51
N ALA A 35 -11.45 9.19 -10.35
CA ALA A 35 -11.27 10.05 -9.18
C ALA A 35 -10.09 11.05 -9.30
N GLU A 36 -9.10 10.81 -10.18
CA GLU A 36 -7.94 11.71 -10.39
C GLU A 36 -8.36 13.18 -10.55
N ALA A 37 -9.37 13.44 -11.39
CA ALA A 37 -9.86 14.78 -11.70
C ALA A 37 -10.41 15.52 -10.46
N LEU A 38 -11.05 14.81 -9.52
CA LEU A 38 -11.58 15.38 -8.28
C LEU A 38 -10.47 15.90 -7.35
N TYR A 39 -9.25 15.37 -7.48
CA TYR A 39 -8.08 15.79 -6.72
C TYR A 39 -7.11 16.68 -7.53
N GLY A 40 -7.55 17.17 -8.70
CA GLY A 40 -6.72 18.01 -9.59
C GLY A 40 -5.57 17.27 -10.28
N ILE A 41 -5.57 15.94 -10.25
CA ILE A 41 -4.61 15.11 -10.96
C ILE A 41 -5.04 15.04 -12.43
N THR A 42 -4.17 15.50 -13.33
CA THR A 42 -4.46 15.68 -14.76
C THR A 42 -3.44 14.99 -15.67
N GLY A 43 -2.58 14.17 -15.09
CA GLY A 43 -1.45 13.53 -15.77
C GLY A 43 -0.30 13.22 -14.82
N PRO A 44 0.85 12.77 -15.35
CA PRO A 44 2.06 12.49 -14.58
C PRO A 44 2.43 13.61 -13.60
N GLY A 45 2.68 13.23 -12.35
CA GLY A 45 2.72 14.15 -11.23
C GLY A 45 3.54 13.65 -10.04
N PRO A 46 3.52 14.38 -8.92
CA PRO A 46 4.25 14.00 -7.71
C PRO A 46 3.67 12.79 -6.97
N ALA A 47 2.36 12.53 -7.09
CA ALA A 47 1.63 11.43 -6.45
C ALA A 47 0.29 11.20 -7.16
N ARG A 48 -0.41 10.09 -6.84
CA ARG A 48 -1.80 9.76 -7.19
C ARG A 48 -2.18 9.68 -8.68
N TYR A 49 -1.22 9.78 -9.60
CA TYR A 49 -1.49 9.49 -11.02
C TYR A 49 -1.37 7.98 -11.25
N SER A 50 -2.46 7.34 -11.64
CA SER A 50 -2.61 5.88 -11.79
C SER A 50 -1.91 5.28 -13.02
N GLY A 51 -1.29 6.12 -13.85
CA GLY A 51 -0.74 5.71 -15.16
C GLY A 51 -1.77 5.80 -16.31
N PRO A 52 -1.40 5.38 -17.53
CA PRO A 52 -2.32 5.25 -18.67
C PRO A 52 -3.21 4.00 -18.61
N GLU A 53 -2.76 2.92 -17.96
CA GLU A 53 -3.45 1.63 -17.82
C GLU A 53 -2.94 0.89 -16.56
N PRO A 54 -3.67 -0.12 -16.03
CA PRO A 54 -3.17 -0.96 -14.95
C PRO A 54 -1.87 -1.65 -15.37
N PHE A 55 -0.90 -1.73 -14.46
CA PHE A 55 0.42 -2.31 -14.71
C PHE A 55 1.19 -1.68 -15.87
N SER A 56 0.97 -0.40 -16.18
CA SER A 56 1.76 0.35 -17.17
C SER A 56 3.25 0.43 -16.82
N GLU A 57 3.57 0.42 -15.52
CA GLU A 57 4.93 0.57 -15.03
C GLU A 57 5.68 -0.77 -14.91
N PRO A 58 6.99 -0.82 -15.27
CA PRO A 58 7.77 -2.04 -15.13
C PRO A 58 7.92 -2.48 -13.67
N GLU A 59 7.88 -1.55 -12.71
CA GLU A 59 7.97 -1.85 -11.27
C GLU A 59 6.74 -2.62 -10.77
N THR A 60 5.52 -2.20 -11.13
CA THR A 60 4.29 -2.91 -10.72
C THR A 60 4.14 -4.25 -11.44
N ARG A 61 4.56 -4.35 -12.72
CA ARG A 61 4.66 -5.65 -13.41
C ARG A 61 5.64 -6.60 -12.72
N ALA A 62 6.80 -6.12 -12.32
CA ALA A 62 7.80 -6.96 -11.64
C ALA A 62 7.28 -7.51 -10.30
N VAL A 63 6.57 -6.69 -9.51
CA VAL A 63 5.92 -7.15 -8.26
C VAL A 63 4.80 -8.15 -8.58
N ARG A 64 3.90 -7.84 -9.52
CA ARG A 64 2.82 -8.73 -9.96
C ARG A 64 3.35 -10.11 -10.40
N ASP A 65 4.37 -10.12 -11.25
CA ASP A 65 4.96 -11.35 -11.81
C ASP A 65 5.68 -12.16 -10.72
N LEU A 66 6.28 -11.50 -9.73
CA LEU A 66 6.80 -12.15 -8.53
C LEU A 66 5.67 -12.75 -7.67
N THR A 67 4.55 -12.05 -7.48
CA THR A 67 3.38 -12.58 -6.74
C THR A 67 2.80 -13.81 -7.42
N TYR A 68 2.69 -13.83 -8.75
CA TYR A 68 2.31 -15.04 -9.50
C TYR A 68 3.30 -16.20 -9.31
N ALA A 69 4.61 -15.92 -9.31
CA ALA A 69 5.64 -16.95 -9.19
C ALA A 69 5.80 -17.52 -7.77
N VAL A 70 5.53 -16.71 -6.73
CA VAL A 70 5.61 -17.11 -5.32
C VAL A 70 4.32 -17.75 -4.82
N ASP A 71 3.16 -17.42 -5.42
CA ASP A 71 1.81 -17.77 -4.96
C ASP A 71 1.62 -17.61 -3.44
N PRO A 72 1.90 -16.42 -2.85
CA PRO A 72 1.95 -16.27 -1.40
C PRO A 72 0.59 -16.48 -0.75
N ARG A 73 0.57 -17.13 0.42
CA ARG A 73 -0.64 -17.30 1.23
C ARG A 73 -1.13 -15.96 1.81
N LEU A 74 -0.22 -15.02 2.07
CA LEU A 74 -0.46 -13.72 2.68
C LEU A 74 0.58 -12.71 2.18
N VAL A 75 0.22 -11.42 2.09
CA VAL A 75 1.17 -10.34 1.75
C VAL A 75 1.18 -9.19 2.77
N LEU A 76 2.36 -8.60 2.97
CA LEU A 76 2.57 -7.37 3.74
C LEU A 76 3.13 -6.28 2.81
N ALA A 77 2.32 -5.27 2.51
CA ALA A 77 2.71 -4.09 1.73
C ALA A 77 3.18 -2.99 2.71
N TYR A 78 4.49 -2.77 2.79
CA TYR A 78 5.06 -1.79 3.72
C TYR A 78 5.03 -0.37 3.15
N HIS A 79 4.48 0.56 3.94
CA HIS A 79 4.36 1.99 3.66
C HIS A 79 4.73 2.80 4.91
N SER A 80 4.80 4.12 4.78
CA SER A 80 4.74 5.04 5.93
C SER A 80 3.73 6.14 5.61
N GLN A 81 2.84 6.53 6.52
CA GLN A 81 2.97 6.50 7.98
C GLN A 81 1.61 6.52 8.68
N GLY A 82 1.56 6.00 9.91
CA GLY A 82 0.39 6.10 10.79
C GLY A 82 0.48 5.27 12.08
N GLU A 83 1.29 4.21 12.09
CA GLU A 83 1.15 3.06 13.00
C GLU A 83 -0.22 2.39 12.84
N VAL A 84 -0.57 2.08 11.58
CA VAL A 84 -1.87 1.51 11.17
C VAL A 84 -1.66 0.32 10.23
N ILE A 85 -2.55 -0.67 10.33
CA ILE A 85 -2.65 -1.86 9.48
C ILE A 85 -4.00 -1.80 8.76
N TYR A 86 -3.98 -1.74 7.42
CA TYR A 86 -5.20 -1.82 6.61
C TYR A 86 -5.35 -3.21 6.00
N TRP A 87 -6.48 -3.88 6.26
CA TRP A 87 -6.66 -5.32 6.01
C TRP A 87 -7.76 -5.69 4.99
N ASN A 88 -8.69 -4.77 4.70
CA ASN A 88 -9.82 -5.01 3.80
C ASN A 88 -9.63 -4.27 2.46
N PHE A 89 -10.33 -4.73 1.44
CA PHE A 89 -10.54 -4.03 0.16
C PHE A 89 -11.94 -4.39 -0.34
N LEU A 90 -12.85 -3.41 -0.44
CA LEU A 90 -14.23 -3.58 -0.94
C LEU A 90 -15.02 -4.78 -0.39
N ASN A 91 -14.78 -5.18 0.87
CA ASN A 91 -15.34 -6.41 1.49
C ASN A 91 -15.01 -7.70 0.73
N LEU A 92 -13.86 -7.73 0.05
CA LEU A 92 -13.35 -8.86 -0.72
C LEU A 92 -12.32 -9.70 0.05
N ALA A 93 -11.84 -9.20 1.21
CA ALA A 93 -10.94 -9.93 2.09
C ALA A 93 -11.63 -11.18 2.66
N PRO A 94 -10.99 -12.36 2.67
CA PRO A 94 -11.58 -13.56 3.25
C PRO A 94 -11.79 -13.39 4.77
N GLU A 95 -12.78 -14.10 5.32
CA GLU A 95 -13.26 -13.96 6.72
C GLU A 95 -12.13 -13.93 7.75
N ASP A 96 -11.11 -14.75 7.52
CA ASP A 96 -10.00 -14.96 8.44
C ASP A 96 -8.98 -13.80 8.47
N SER A 97 -9.02 -12.90 7.48
CA SER A 97 -8.15 -11.72 7.39
C SER A 97 -8.30 -10.80 8.59
N LEU A 98 -9.49 -10.72 9.19
CA LEU A 98 -9.73 -9.92 10.38
C LEU A 98 -9.03 -10.54 11.61
N ARG A 99 -9.11 -11.87 11.80
CA ARG A 99 -8.42 -12.56 12.91
C ARG A 99 -6.91 -12.39 12.81
N ILE A 100 -6.36 -12.61 11.62
CA ILE A 100 -4.93 -12.45 11.35
C ILE A 100 -4.52 -10.98 11.55
N GLY A 101 -5.27 -10.01 11.00
CA GLY A 101 -5.01 -8.58 11.16
C GLY A 101 -5.01 -8.12 12.62
N GLN A 102 -5.96 -8.63 13.42
CA GLN A 102 -5.97 -8.39 14.86
C GLN A 102 -4.77 -9.01 15.58
N ALA A 103 -4.25 -10.14 15.10
CA ALA A 103 -3.04 -10.75 15.65
C ALA A 103 -1.78 -9.94 15.32
N LEU A 104 -1.64 -9.46 14.08
CA LEU A 104 -0.57 -8.56 13.64
C LEU A 104 -0.60 -7.22 14.41
N SER A 105 -1.81 -6.65 14.59
CA SER A 105 -2.05 -5.44 15.41
C SER A 105 -1.63 -5.64 16.87
N ARG A 106 -1.96 -6.78 17.49
CA ARG A 106 -1.54 -7.08 18.88
C ARG A 106 -0.03 -7.20 19.07
N VAL A 107 0.71 -7.75 18.11
CA VAL A 107 2.18 -7.92 18.24
C VAL A 107 2.98 -6.67 17.88
N SER A 108 2.42 -5.76 17.09
CA SER A 108 3.05 -4.48 16.71
C SER A 108 2.58 -3.27 17.51
N GLY A 109 1.43 -3.36 18.18
CA GLY A 109 0.76 -2.22 18.80
C GLY A 109 0.08 -1.26 17.80
N TYR A 110 0.12 -1.55 16.50
CA TYR A 110 -0.47 -0.70 15.46
C TYR A 110 -1.99 -0.86 15.44
N ALA A 111 -2.71 0.21 15.11
CA ALA A 111 -4.16 0.16 14.96
C ALA A 111 -4.55 -0.70 13.75
N LEU A 112 -5.65 -1.45 13.84
CA LEU A 112 -6.25 -2.15 12.69
C LEU A 112 -7.44 -1.36 12.17
N ASP A 113 -7.44 -1.01 10.89
CA ASP A 113 -8.44 -0.12 10.29
C ASP A 113 -8.74 -0.49 8.82
N GLU A 114 -9.64 0.26 8.17
CA GLU A 114 -10.06 0.07 6.78
C GLU A 114 -9.92 1.34 5.94
N THR A 115 -9.54 1.20 4.66
CA THR A 115 -9.38 2.32 3.73
C THR A 115 -10.67 2.64 2.99
N TYR A 116 -10.98 3.95 2.83
CA TYR A 116 -12.16 4.44 2.12
C TYR A 116 -11.77 5.45 1.02
N GLY A 117 -12.55 5.50 -0.07
CA GLY A 117 -12.34 6.44 -1.19
C GLY A 117 -11.09 6.14 -2.03
N ILE A 118 -10.50 7.16 -2.67
CA ILE A 118 -9.36 7.00 -3.59
C ILE A 118 -8.12 6.37 -2.93
N ALA A 119 -7.98 6.45 -1.61
CA ALA A 119 -6.91 5.79 -0.85
C ALA A 119 -7.11 4.27 -0.71
N SER A 120 -8.18 3.72 -1.29
CA SER A 120 -8.59 2.31 -1.22
C SER A 120 -8.62 1.65 -2.61
N TYR A 121 -8.01 2.25 -3.63
CA TYR A 121 -8.04 1.76 -5.02
C TYR A 121 -6.63 1.68 -5.62
N ALA A 122 -6.43 0.67 -6.47
CA ALA A 122 -5.27 0.43 -7.31
C ALA A 122 -3.93 0.22 -6.58
N GLY A 123 -3.98 -0.11 -5.28
CA GLY A 123 -2.82 -0.53 -4.49
C GLY A 123 -2.49 -2.02 -4.61
N TYR A 124 -1.27 -2.39 -4.23
CA TYR A 124 -0.80 -3.79 -4.29
C TYR A 124 -1.64 -4.73 -3.41
N LYS A 125 -1.92 -4.30 -2.18
CA LYS A 125 -2.77 -5.03 -1.21
C LYS A 125 -4.18 -5.24 -1.77
N ASP A 126 -4.75 -4.23 -2.42
CA ASP A 126 -6.10 -4.29 -3.00
C ASP A 126 -6.17 -5.33 -4.12
N TRP A 127 -5.19 -5.32 -5.04
CA TRP A 127 -5.09 -6.28 -6.14
C TRP A 127 -4.89 -7.71 -5.64
N PHE A 128 -4.00 -7.92 -4.68
CA PHE A 128 -3.80 -9.24 -4.09
C PHE A 128 -5.08 -9.80 -3.45
N ILE A 129 -5.80 -8.99 -2.68
CA ILE A 129 -7.08 -9.40 -2.08
C ILE A 129 -8.11 -9.71 -3.18
N GLN A 130 -8.23 -8.86 -4.21
CA GLN A 130 -9.20 -9.02 -5.30
C GLN A 130 -9.00 -10.33 -6.07
N GLU A 131 -7.76 -10.57 -6.50
CA GLU A 131 -7.35 -11.67 -7.39
C GLU A 131 -7.30 -13.01 -6.65
N TYR A 132 -6.58 -13.06 -5.52
CA TYR A 132 -6.28 -14.32 -4.83
C TYR A 132 -7.31 -14.69 -3.75
N ARG A 133 -8.10 -13.72 -3.26
CA ARG A 133 -8.99 -13.89 -2.09
C ARG A 133 -8.25 -14.43 -0.87
N ARG A 134 -7.07 -13.87 -0.63
CA ARG A 134 -6.15 -14.21 0.46
C ARG A 134 -5.86 -12.99 1.34
N PRO A 135 -5.43 -13.18 2.60
CA PRO A 135 -5.13 -12.08 3.51
C PRO A 135 -4.01 -11.16 3.00
N GLY A 136 -4.31 -9.86 2.85
CA GLY A 136 -3.33 -8.85 2.43
C GLY A 136 -3.39 -7.63 3.35
N TYR A 137 -2.24 -7.10 3.72
CA TYR A 137 -2.14 -5.99 4.68
C TYR A 137 -1.27 -4.86 4.15
N THR A 138 -1.74 -3.62 4.25
CA THR A 138 -0.86 -2.44 4.17
C THR A 138 -0.40 -2.08 5.57
N ILE A 139 0.91 -2.02 5.80
CA ILE A 139 1.54 -1.70 7.10
C ILE A 139 2.12 -0.29 7.02
N GLU A 140 1.45 0.69 7.64
CA GLU A 140 1.88 2.09 7.69
C GLU A 140 2.76 2.35 8.92
N VAL A 141 4.08 2.31 8.77
CA VAL A 141 5.02 2.41 9.90
C VAL A 141 5.29 3.85 10.35
N GLY A 142 5.52 4.04 11.65
CA GLY A 142 5.95 5.31 12.25
C GLY A 142 4.95 6.47 12.10
N ARG A 143 5.35 7.68 12.52
CA ARG A 143 4.46 8.86 12.61
C ARG A 143 5.13 10.18 12.20
N GLY A 144 4.36 11.05 11.54
CA GLY A 144 4.59 12.50 11.30
C GLY A 144 6.04 13.02 11.15
N ARG A 145 6.54 13.41 9.97
CA ARG A 145 5.97 13.52 8.61
C ARG A 145 6.92 12.86 7.61
N ASN A 146 6.43 12.18 6.56
CA ASN A 146 7.28 11.71 5.46
C ASN A 146 8.16 12.83 4.82
N PRO A 147 9.48 12.59 4.64
CA PRO A 147 10.22 11.39 5.01
C PRO A 147 10.46 11.33 6.53
N LEU A 148 10.16 10.18 7.15
CA LEU A 148 10.30 10.00 8.59
C LEU A 148 11.77 10.17 9.03
N PRO A 149 12.03 10.74 10.23
CA PRO A 149 13.38 10.86 10.76
C PRO A 149 13.95 9.48 11.10
N ILE A 150 15.22 9.24 10.74
CA ILE A 150 15.90 7.95 10.96
C ILE A 150 15.94 7.51 12.43
N SER A 151 15.76 8.44 13.38
CA SER A 151 15.63 8.15 14.81
C SER A 151 14.39 7.32 15.17
N GLN A 152 13.37 7.22 14.31
CA GLN A 152 12.25 6.30 14.50
C GLN A 152 12.59 4.84 14.12
N PHE A 153 13.68 4.59 13.38
CA PHE A 153 13.99 3.25 12.87
C PHE A 153 14.11 2.16 13.95
N PRO A 154 14.76 2.37 15.11
CA PRO A 154 14.82 1.35 16.16
C PRO A 154 13.44 0.96 16.71
N THR A 155 12.53 1.92 16.86
CA THR A 155 11.15 1.68 17.29
C THR A 155 10.37 0.95 16.19
N ILE A 156 10.40 1.46 14.95
CA ILE A 156 9.74 0.82 13.80
C ILE A 156 10.20 -0.64 13.64
N TYR A 157 11.50 -0.92 13.80
CA TYR A 157 12.01 -2.29 13.75
C TYR A 157 11.43 -3.16 14.87
N ALA A 158 11.48 -2.69 16.13
CA ALA A 158 10.96 -3.42 17.29
C ALA A 158 9.45 -3.72 17.16
N ASP A 159 8.66 -2.75 16.70
CA ASP A 159 7.22 -2.92 16.47
C ASP A 159 6.93 -3.96 15.36
N ASN A 160 7.82 -4.11 14.38
CA ASN A 160 7.58 -4.94 13.21
C ASN A 160 8.23 -6.32 13.26
N GLU A 161 9.20 -6.57 14.15
CA GLU A 161 9.84 -7.88 14.29
C GLU A 161 8.83 -8.98 14.61
N GLY A 162 7.96 -8.76 15.61
CA GLY A 162 6.88 -9.69 15.96
C GLY A 162 5.86 -9.87 14.84
N LEU A 163 5.57 -8.81 14.07
CA LEU A 163 4.64 -8.84 12.94
C LEU A 163 5.17 -9.72 11.81
N LEU A 164 6.43 -9.53 11.41
CA LEU A 164 7.10 -10.29 10.36
C LEU A 164 7.22 -11.78 10.71
N LEU A 165 7.61 -12.09 11.96
CA LEU A 165 7.70 -13.47 12.44
C LEU A 165 6.33 -14.15 12.47
N LEU A 166 5.29 -13.46 12.96
CA LEU A 166 3.94 -14.01 13.04
C LEU A 166 3.34 -14.25 11.64
N ALA A 167 3.48 -13.30 10.72
CA ALA A 167 2.96 -13.41 9.36
C ALA A 167 3.50 -14.63 8.58
N ALA A 168 4.73 -15.06 8.88
CA ALA A 168 5.34 -16.24 8.28
C ALA A 168 4.75 -17.58 8.74
N VAL A 169 4.09 -17.63 9.92
CA VAL A 169 3.65 -18.88 10.57
C VAL A 169 2.17 -18.93 10.95
N ILE A 170 1.45 -17.80 10.95
CA ILE A 170 0.06 -17.73 11.39
C ILE A 170 -0.87 -18.38 10.37
N GLU A 171 -1.25 -19.63 10.59
CA GLU A 171 -2.34 -20.32 9.88
C GLU A 171 -3.65 -19.57 10.07
#